data_AF-A0ABD2Y3A5-F1
#
_entry.id   AF-A0ABD2Y3A5-F1
#
_cell.length_a   1.000
_cell.length_b   1.000
_cell.length_c   1.000
_cell.angle_alpha   90.00
_cell.angle_beta   90.00
_cell.angle_gamma   90.00
#
_symmetry.space_group_name_H-M   'P 1'
#
loop_
_entity.id
_entity.type
_entity.pdbx_description
1 polymer ?
#
loop_
_entity_poly.entity_id
_entity_poly.type
_entity_poly.pdbx_seq_one_letter_code
_entity_poly.pdbx_strand_id
1 'polypeptide(L)'
;MLKQLQLAVRQQISRANAPNFEGGPDPDVALNWIVQMETKFKPLRFPEDVKVQFKEMFLDQYFPRALRKKRQNDFYSLRQTGNMTVLQYANKFTSLGRFCPKVFEGEKKKMDWFEQCLREEIGCQLA
;
A
#
# COMPACT_ATOMS: atom_id res chain seq x y z
N MET A 1 13.82 -3.99 23.87
CA MET A 1 12.47 -3.61 23.38
C MET A 1 12.12 -4.30 22.05
N LEU A 2 12.91 -4.12 20.98
CA LEU A 2 12.67 -4.75 19.65
C LEU A 2 12.50 -6.28 19.68
N LYS A 3 13.34 -7.01 20.43
CA LYS A 3 13.24 -8.48 20.55
C LYS A 3 11.95 -8.96 21.22
N GLN A 4 11.46 -8.21 22.21
CA GLN A 4 10.22 -8.52 22.93
C GLN A 4 9.00 -8.24 22.03
N LEU A 5 9.02 -7.14 21.28
CA LEU A 5 7.97 -6.83 20.33
C LEU A 5 7.91 -7.87 19.19
N GLN A 6 9.06 -8.28 18.63
CA GLN A 6 9.12 -9.34 17.62
C GLN A 6 8.59 -10.68 18.15
N LEU A 7 8.91 -11.05 19.39
CA LEU A 7 8.45 -12.29 20.01
C LEU A 7 6.94 -12.24 20.30
N ALA A 8 6.46 -11.12 20.86
CA ALA A 8 5.05 -10.90 21.13
C ALA A 8 4.24 -10.94 19.82
N VAL A 9 4.72 -10.25 18.79
CA VAL A 9 4.14 -10.25 17.45
C VAL A 9 4.11 -11.66 16.86
N ARG A 10 5.20 -12.43 16.91
CA ARG A 10 5.23 -13.83 16.43
C ARG A 10 4.23 -14.71 17.17
N GLN A 11 4.15 -14.59 18.49
CA GLN A 11 3.19 -15.35 19.30
C GLN A 11 1.74 -14.94 19.01
N GLN A 12 1.47 -13.65 18.80
CA GLN A 12 0.14 -13.12 18.45
C GLN A 12 -0.30 -13.60 17.07
N ILE A 13 0.60 -13.57 16.07
CA ILE A 13 0.39 -14.05 14.69
C ILE A 13 0.07 -15.55 14.71
N SER A 14 0.81 -16.33 15.50
CA SER A 14 0.57 -17.77 15.67
C SER A 14 -0.79 -18.07 16.32
N ARG A 15 -1.21 -17.29 17.33
CA ARG A 15 -2.52 -17.45 17.99
C ARG A 15 -3.71 -17.03 17.13
N ALA A 16 -3.49 -16.17 16.13
CA ALA A 16 -4.55 -15.61 15.31
C ALA A 16 -4.86 -16.41 14.03
N ASN A 17 -4.25 -17.60 13.82
CA ASN A 17 -4.28 -18.32 12.54
C ASN A 17 -3.93 -17.38 11.37
N ALA A 18 -2.91 -16.53 11.56
CA ALA A 18 -2.50 -15.58 10.55
C ALA A 18 -1.99 -16.32 9.29
N PRO A 19 -2.24 -15.78 8.08
CA PRO A 19 -1.71 -16.39 6.86
C PRO A 19 -0.19 -16.51 6.94
N ASN A 20 0.35 -17.64 6.50
CA ASN A 20 1.80 -17.84 6.46
C ASN A 20 2.42 -16.79 5.51
N PHE A 21 3.45 -16.08 5.98
CA PHE A 21 4.21 -15.16 5.14
C PHE A 21 5.53 -15.83 4.75
N GLU A 22 5.63 -16.25 3.50
CA GLU A 22 6.81 -16.96 2.98
C GLU A 22 8.02 -16.04 2.75
N GLY A 23 7.85 -14.72 2.83
CA GLY A 23 8.97 -13.79 2.85
C GLY A 23 9.65 -13.55 1.49
N GLY A 24 8.87 -13.41 0.42
CA GLY A 24 9.39 -13.08 -0.92
C GLY A 24 9.90 -11.62 -1.02
N PRO A 25 10.79 -11.31 -1.99
CA PRO A 25 11.35 -9.97 -2.19
C PRO A 25 10.37 -8.96 -2.77
N ASP A 26 9.15 -9.39 -3.13
CA ASP A 26 8.14 -8.58 -3.78
C ASP A 26 7.38 -7.69 -2.77
N PRO A 27 7.51 -6.35 -2.88
CA PRO A 27 6.78 -5.40 -2.04
C PRO A 27 5.26 -5.56 -2.11
N ASP A 28 4.72 -6.00 -3.26
CA ASP A 28 3.27 -6.21 -3.42
C ASP A 28 2.79 -7.40 -2.57
N VAL A 29 3.61 -8.45 -2.42
CA VAL A 29 3.29 -9.61 -1.59
C VAL A 29 3.28 -9.22 -0.10
N ALA A 30 4.26 -8.44 0.35
CA ALA A 30 4.30 -7.91 1.71
C ALA A 30 3.11 -6.97 2.00
N LEU A 31 2.77 -6.10 1.05
CA LEU A 31 1.64 -5.18 1.19
C LEU A 31 0.30 -5.92 1.22
N ASN A 32 0.12 -6.93 0.39
CA ASN A 32 -1.12 -7.70 0.36
C ASN A 32 -1.30 -8.52 1.66
N TRP A 33 -0.20 -9.05 2.20
CA TRP A 33 -0.22 -9.76 3.48
C TRP A 33 -0.60 -8.84 4.64
N ILE A 34 -0.04 -7.62 4.72
CA ILE A 34 -0.37 -6.70 5.82
C ILE A 34 -1.85 -6.26 5.77
N VAL A 35 -2.44 -6.07 4.59
CA VAL A 35 -3.87 -5.77 4.40
C VAL A 35 -4.76 -6.92 4.87
N GLN A 36 -4.38 -8.16 4.55
CA GLN A 36 -5.08 -9.34 5.07
C GLN A 36 -4.99 -9.41 6.59
N MET A 37 -3.81 -9.11 7.14
CA MET A 37 -3.59 -9.09 8.58
C MET A 37 -4.43 -8.02 9.29
N GLU A 38 -4.55 -6.81 8.71
CA GLU A 38 -5.44 -5.75 9.24
C GLU A 38 -6.89 -6.21 9.36
N THR A 39 -7.37 -6.99 8.38
CA THR A 39 -8.71 -7.58 8.41
C THR A 39 -8.87 -8.53 9.59
N LYS A 40 -7.84 -9.33 9.90
CA LYS A 40 -7.83 -10.24 11.05
C LYS A 40 -7.64 -9.53 12.40
N PHE A 41 -7.01 -8.35 12.41
CA PHE A 41 -6.87 -7.53 13.62
C PHE A 41 -8.15 -6.78 14.02
N LYS A 42 -9.05 -6.49 13.08
CA LYS A 42 -10.33 -5.82 13.38
C LYS A 42 -11.11 -6.42 14.56
N PRO A 43 -11.33 -7.75 14.65
CA PRO A 43 -12.04 -8.34 15.78
C PRO A 43 -11.23 -8.36 17.09
N LEU A 44 -9.90 -8.21 17.04
CA LEU A 44 -9.02 -8.45 18.18
C LEU A 44 -8.81 -7.23 19.09
N ARG A 45 -9.50 -6.10 18.83
CA ARG A 45 -9.44 -4.85 19.63
C ARG A 45 -8.02 -4.42 20.06
N PHE A 46 -7.03 -4.62 19.20
CA PHE A 46 -5.68 -4.13 19.48
C PHE A 46 -5.68 -2.60 19.61
N PRO A 47 -4.87 -2.06 20.54
CA PRO A 47 -4.55 -0.63 20.56
C PRO A 47 -4.00 -0.17 19.20
N GLU A 48 -4.39 1.02 18.77
CA GLU A 48 -4.07 1.50 17.41
C GLU A 48 -2.56 1.76 17.23
N ASP A 49 -1.89 2.25 18.28
CA ASP A 49 -0.45 2.44 18.35
C ASP A 49 0.32 1.13 18.14
N VAL A 50 -0.15 0.02 18.74
CA VAL A 50 0.45 -1.31 18.56
C VAL A 50 0.29 -1.79 17.11
N LYS A 51 -0.87 -1.56 16.49
CA LYS A 51 -1.09 -1.90 15.07
C LYS A 51 -0.17 -1.09 14.17
N VAL A 52 0.00 0.20 14.43
CA VAL A 52 0.88 1.09 13.66
C VAL A 52 2.33 0.63 13.78
N GLN A 53 2.82 0.38 15.00
CA GLN A 53 4.20 -0.04 15.24
C GLN A 53 4.51 -1.40 14.58
N PHE A 54 3.59 -2.35 14.69
CA PHE A 54 3.74 -3.64 14.01
C PHE A 54 3.83 -3.48 12.49
N LYS A 55 2.93 -2.68 11.89
CA LYS A 55 2.92 -2.40 10.45
C LYS A 55 4.22 -1.76 9.99
N GLU A 56 4.71 -0.77 10.71
CA GLU A 56 5.96 -0.09 10.37
C GLU A 56 7.15 -1.04 10.43
N MET A 57 7.25 -1.85 11.50
CA MET A 57 8.34 -2.82 11.63
C MET A 57 8.29 -3.93 10.57
N PHE A 58 7.11 -4.44 10.25
CA PHE A 58 6.94 -5.43 9.19
C PHE A 58 7.33 -4.84 7.83
N LEU A 59 6.83 -3.65 7.52
CA LEU A 59 7.17 -2.98 6.27
C LEU A 59 8.65 -2.63 6.21
N ASP A 60 9.30 -2.18 7.28
CA ASP A 60 10.75 -1.90 7.22
C ASP A 60 11.61 -3.15 7.00
N GLN A 61 11.15 -4.31 7.47
CA GLN A 61 11.84 -5.60 7.26
C GLN A 61 11.78 -6.06 5.80
N TYR A 62 10.63 -5.92 5.14
CA TYR A 62 10.39 -6.51 3.81
C TYR A 62 10.27 -5.49 2.69
N PHE A 63 9.97 -4.24 3.03
CA PHE A 63 9.84 -3.12 2.12
C PHE A 63 10.39 -1.82 2.74
N PRO A 64 11.73 -1.69 2.80
CA PRO A 64 12.42 -0.59 3.45
C PRO A 64 11.85 0.80 3.12
N ARG A 65 11.86 1.69 4.11
CA ARG A 65 11.36 3.08 3.98
C ARG A 65 11.84 3.81 2.73
N ALA A 66 13.09 3.61 2.31
CA ALA A 66 13.63 4.23 1.09
C ALA A 66 12.91 3.75 -0.18
N LEU A 67 12.63 2.44 -0.29
CA LEU A 67 11.87 1.87 -1.40
C LEU A 67 10.39 2.29 -1.37
N ARG A 68 9.79 2.36 -0.16
CA ARG A 68 8.45 2.94 0.04
C ARG A 68 8.37 4.36 -0.48
N LYS A 69 9.32 5.21 -0.08
CA LYS A 69 9.39 6.61 -0.52
C LYS A 69 9.60 6.71 -2.02
N LYS A 70 10.43 5.84 -2.61
CA LYS A 70 10.60 5.76 -4.07
C LYS A 70 9.27 5.45 -4.77
N ARG A 71 8.51 4.43 -4.32
CA ARG A 71 7.20 4.11 -4.90
C ARG A 71 6.18 5.24 -4.77
N GLN A 72 6.19 5.96 -3.65
CA GLN A 72 5.35 7.15 -3.47
C GLN A 72 5.74 8.25 -4.45
N ASN A 73 7.04 8.50 -4.65
CA ASN A 73 7.51 9.47 -5.64
C ASN A 73 7.16 9.04 -7.07
N ASP A 74 7.34 7.77 -7.41
CA ASP A 74 6.92 7.20 -8.70
C ASP A 74 5.43 7.49 -8.93
N PHE A 75 4.60 7.29 -7.90
CA PHE A 75 3.17 7.61 -7.94
C PHE A 75 2.90 9.10 -8.15
N TYR A 76 3.51 9.99 -7.36
CA TYR A 76 3.29 11.43 -7.48
C TYR A 76 3.73 12.00 -8.84
N SER A 77 4.76 11.40 -9.44
CA SER A 77 5.27 11.77 -10.77
C SER A 77 4.51 11.11 -11.92
N LEU A 78 3.59 10.17 -11.64
CA LEU A 78 2.87 9.43 -12.67
C LEU A 78 1.96 10.38 -13.46
N ARG A 79 2.18 10.45 -14.77
CA ARG A 79 1.35 11.16 -15.74
C ARG A 79 1.19 10.27 -16.97
N GLN A 80 0.06 10.35 -17.66
CA GLN A 80 -0.11 9.62 -18.91
C GLN A 80 0.74 10.24 -20.03
N THR A 81 1.73 9.51 -20.52
CA THR A 81 2.61 9.91 -21.64
C THR A 81 2.07 9.39 -22.98
N GLY A 82 2.57 9.93 -24.11
CA GLY A 82 2.01 9.64 -25.44
C GLY A 82 2.25 8.21 -25.94
N ASN A 83 3.22 7.54 -25.34
CA ASN A 83 3.51 6.12 -25.54
C ASN A 83 2.77 5.21 -24.54
N MET A 84 1.88 5.75 -23.69
CA MET A 84 1.17 5.00 -22.67
C MET A 84 -0.34 5.02 -22.92
N THR A 85 -0.93 3.84 -23.09
CA THR A 85 -2.38 3.71 -23.21
C THR A 85 -3.07 4.05 -21.90
N VAL A 86 -4.36 4.44 -21.96
CA VAL A 86 -5.17 4.70 -20.76
C VAL A 86 -5.19 3.47 -19.84
N LEU A 87 -5.28 2.26 -20.40
CA LEU A 87 -5.26 1.02 -19.63
C LEU A 87 -3.91 0.80 -18.92
N GLN A 88 -2.79 1.04 -19.59
CA GLN A 88 -1.46 0.93 -18.99
C GLN A 88 -1.27 1.96 -17.87
N TYR A 89 -1.76 3.19 -18.07
CA TYR A 89 -1.76 4.24 -17.06
C TYR A 89 -2.64 3.85 -15.86
N ALA A 90 -3.86 3.38 -16.08
CA ALA A 90 -4.79 2.93 -15.04
C ALA A 90 -4.22 1.78 -14.20
N ASN A 91 -3.55 0.82 -14.85
CA ASN A 91 -2.87 -0.28 -14.17
C ASN A 91 -1.71 0.23 -13.29
N LYS A 92 -0.87 1.15 -13.80
CA LYS A 92 0.20 1.78 -13.01
C LYS A 92 -0.33 2.61 -11.85
N PHE A 93 -1.37 3.41 -12.09
CA PHE A 93 -2.03 4.23 -11.07
C PHE A 93 -2.61 3.35 -9.96
N THR A 94 -3.27 2.25 -10.32
CA THR A 94 -3.84 1.30 -9.36
C THR A 94 -2.75 0.58 -8.56
N SER A 95 -1.69 0.12 -9.21
CA SER A 95 -0.58 -0.58 -8.54
C SER A 95 0.17 0.36 -7.59
N LEU A 96 0.62 1.52 -8.07
CA LEU A 96 1.39 2.47 -7.29
C LEU A 96 0.54 3.17 -6.20
N GLY A 97 -0.75 3.39 -6.45
CA GLY A 97 -1.67 4.02 -5.50
C GLY A 97 -1.87 3.22 -4.21
N ARG A 98 -1.62 1.90 -4.23
CA ARG A 98 -1.67 1.03 -3.04
C ARG A 98 -0.64 1.43 -1.98
N PHE A 99 0.46 2.09 -2.38
CA PHE A 99 1.51 2.58 -1.47
C PHE A 99 1.20 3.96 -0.86
N CYS A 100 0.10 4.58 -1.27
CA CYS A 100 -0.32 5.93 -0.90
C CYS A 100 -1.73 5.97 -0.26
N PRO A 101 -2.09 5.08 0.69
CA PRO A 101 -3.46 4.98 1.20
C PRO A 101 -3.96 6.28 1.84
N LYS A 102 -3.07 7.06 2.49
CA LYS A 102 -3.41 8.36 3.09
C LYS A 102 -3.65 9.48 2.07
N VAL A 103 -3.10 9.35 0.86
CA VAL A 103 -3.32 10.34 -0.22
C VAL A 103 -4.76 10.21 -0.75
N PHE A 104 -5.33 9.02 -0.64
CA PHE A 104 -6.67 8.67 -1.13
C PHE A 104 -7.66 8.47 0.01
N GLU A 105 -7.69 9.42 0.95
CA GLU A 105 -8.81 9.52 1.90
C GLU A 105 -10.09 9.94 1.13
N GLY A 106 -10.74 8.95 0.52
CA GLY A 106 -11.96 9.07 -0.27
C GLY A 106 -11.77 8.77 -1.77
N GLU A 107 -12.72 8.05 -2.36
CA GLU A 107 -12.73 7.71 -3.79
C GLU A 107 -12.75 8.96 -4.69
N LYS A 108 -13.41 10.03 -4.25
CA LYS A 108 -13.49 11.30 -4.98
C LYS A 108 -12.11 11.92 -5.21
N LYS A 109 -11.28 12.05 -4.17
CA LYS A 109 -9.90 12.58 -4.32
C LYS A 109 -9.05 11.71 -5.25
N LYS A 110 -9.33 10.41 -5.31
CA LYS A 110 -8.67 9.48 -6.21
C LYS A 110 -9.08 9.70 -7.66
N MET A 111 -10.37 9.94 -7.91
CA MET A 111 -10.91 10.28 -9.23
C MET A 111 -10.37 11.63 -9.71
N ASP A 112 -10.45 12.67 -8.87
CA ASP A 112 -9.96 14.01 -9.19
C ASP A 112 -8.46 13.99 -9.57
N TRP A 113 -7.65 13.23 -8.82
CA TRP A 113 -6.22 13.06 -9.12
C TRP A 113 -6.01 12.31 -10.44
N PHE A 114 -6.78 11.24 -10.66
CA PHE A 114 -6.68 10.43 -11.86
C PHE A 114 -6.93 11.28 -13.11
N GLU A 115 -8.00 12.08 -13.10
CA GLU A 115 -8.37 13.00 -14.18
C GLU A 115 -7.31 14.10 -14.39
N GLN A 116 -6.81 14.72 -13.33
CA GLN A 116 -5.78 15.75 -13.42
C GLN A 116 -4.47 15.25 -14.05
N CYS A 117 -4.16 13.97 -13.85
CA CYS A 117 -2.94 13.33 -14.37
C CYS A 117 -3.18 12.58 -15.69
N LEU A 118 -4.43 12.53 -16.15
CA LEU A 118 -4.82 12.06 -17.47
C LEU A 118 -4.48 13.13 -18.50
N ARG A 119 -4.13 12.69 -19.72
CA ARG A 119 -3.76 13.61 -20.80
C ARG A 119 -4.99 14.44 -21.24
N GLU A 120 -4.82 15.75 -21.43
CA GLU A 120 -5.90 16.69 -21.81
C GLU A 120 -6.66 16.26 -23.07
N GLU A 121 -5.97 15.72 -24.09
CA GLU A 121 -6.58 15.22 -25.34
C GLU A 121 -7.61 14.11 -25.13
N ILE A 122 -7.48 13.32 -24.06
CA ILE A 122 -8.40 12.23 -23.70
C ILE A 122 -9.45 12.74 -22.70
N GLY A 123 -9.08 13.68 -21.83
CA GLY A 123 -10.00 14.35 -20.91
C GLY A 123 -11.15 15.08 -21.61
N CYS A 124 -10.91 15.65 -22.80
CA CYS A 124 -11.95 16.27 -23.62
C CYS A 124 -12.94 15.27 -24.27
N GLN A 125 -12.64 13.97 -24.32
CA GLN A 125 -13.55 12.95 -24.89
C GLN A 125 -14.49 12.32 -23.86
N LEU A 126 -14.31 12.65 -22.57
CA LEU A 126 -15.10 12.14 -21.45
C LEU A 126 -15.97 13.22 -20.77
N ALA A 127 -15.94 14.45 -21.29
CA ALA A 127 -16.74 15.59 -20.83
C ALA A 127 -18.07 15.71 -21.60
#